data_AF-A0A974YN78-F1
#
_entry.id   AF-A0A974YN78-F1
#
_cell.length_a   1.000
_cell.length_b   1.000
_cell.length_c   1.000
_cell.angle_alpha   90.00
_cell.angle_beta   90.00
_cell.angle_gamma   90.00
#
_symmetry.space_group_name_H-M   'P 1'
#
loop_
_entity.id
_entity.type
_entity.pdbx_description
1 polymer ?
#
loop_
_entity_poly.entity_id
_entity_poly.type
_entity_poly.pdbx_seq_one_letter_code
_entity_poly.pdbx_strand_id
1 'polypeptide(L)' 'MSIVTLLSLDDAKIDVVMNTVCAWCRLQGYDIHSDTGKGALEIAVSMALGDTWDAASFSERFFDRLGARS' A
#
# COMPACT_ATOMS: atom_id res chain seq x y z
N MET A 1 5.44 0.06 -10.56
CA MET A 1 6.68 0.25 -9.79
C MET A 1 7.71 -0.84 -10.10
N SER A 2 9.01 -0.65 -9.86
CA SER A 2 10.04 -1.68 -10.09
C SER A 2 10.26 -2.53 -8.83
N ILE A 3 10.63 -3.81 -8.96
CA ILE A 3 10.92 -4.69 -7.81
C ILE A 3 12.11 -4.18 -6.97
N VAL A 4 12.99 -3.38 -7.58
CA VAL A 4 14.14 -2.75 -6.95
C VAL A 4 13.72 -1.85 -5.79
N THR A 5 12.54 -1.21 -5.87
CA THR A 5 12.04 -0.33 -4.81
C THR A 5 11.49 -1.10 -3.60
N LEU A 6 11.12 -2.37 -3.76
CA LEU A 6 10.79 -3.24 -2.62
C LEU A 6 12.06 -3.70 -1.90
N LEU A 7 13.12 -4.01 -2.64
CA LEU A 7 14.40 -4.47 -2.09
C LEU A 7 15.18 -3.40 -1.31
N SER A 8 14.82 -2.12 -1.47
CA SER A 8 15.40 -1.00 -0.71
C SER A 8 14.72 -0.75 0.64
N LEU A 9 13.60 -1.41 0.92
CA LEU A 9 12.94 -1.35 2.23
C LEU A 9 13.57 -2.40 3.14
N ASP A 10 13.78 -2.07 4.42
CA ASP A 10 14.11 -3.08 5.43
C ASP A 10 13.03 -4.17 5.46
N ASP A 11 13.40 -5.43 5.64
CA ASP A 11 12.48 -6.58 5.67
C ASP A 11 11.29 -6.34 6.63
N ALA A 12 11.53 -5.70 7.78
CA ALA A 12 10.49 -5.33 8.73
C ALA A 12 9.47 -4.31 8.16
N LYS A 13 9.91 -3.36 7.33
CA LYS A 13 9.01 -2.39 6.68
C LYS A 13 8.18 -3.08 5.58
N ILE A 14 8.77 -4.03 4.86
CA ILE A 14 8.06 -4.83 3.85
C ILE A 14 6.93 -5.63 4.50
N ASP A 15 7.23 -6.33 5.60
CA ASP A 15 6.24 -7.14 6.31
C ASP A 15 5.08 -6.30 6.87
N VAL A 16 5.38 -5.13 7.43
CA VAL A 16 4.34 -4.22 7.93
C VAL A 16 3.45 -3.72 6.79
N VAL A 17 4.04 -3.27 5.68
CA VAL A 17 3.29 -2.80 4.50
C VAL A 17 2.41 -3.90 3.93
N MET A 18 2.97 -5.09 3.71
CA MET A 18 2.25 -6.23 3.14
C MET A 18 1.10 -6.68 4.03
N ASN A 19 1.31 -6.76 5.35
CA ASN A 19 0.26 -7.15 6.29
C ASN A 19 -0.86 -6.11 6.36
N THR A 20 -0.54 -4.82 6.35
CA THR A 20 -1.54 -3.75 6.35
C THR A 20 -2.36 -3.75 5.06
N VAL A 21 -1.73 -3.90 3.89
CA VAL A 21 -2.44 -3.98 2.61
C VAL A 21 -3.34 -5.23 2.56
N CYS A 22 -2.83 -6.38 2.99
CA CYS A 22 -3.64 -7.61 3.08
C CYS A 22 -4.86 -7.44 3.99
N ALA A 23 -4.66 -6.85 5.18
CA ALA A 23 -5.74 -6.61 6.14
C ALA A 23 -6.77 -5.63 5.57
N TRP A 24 -6.31 -4.53 4.96
CA TRP A 24 -7.17 -3.54 4.33
C TRP A 24 -7.99 -4.13 3.18
N CYS A 25 -7.35 -4.90 2.29
CA CYS A 25 -8.05 -5.61 1.19
C CYS A 25 -9.16 -6.51 1.74
N ARG A 26 -8.89 -7.29 2.80
CA ARG A 26 -9.91 -8.14 3.45
C ARG A 26 -11.06 -7.33 4.04
N LEU A 27 -10.77 -6.21 4.70
CA LEU A 27 -11.79 -5.34 5.32
C LEU A 27 -12.69 -4.67 4.28
N GLN A 28 -12.11 -4.25 3.15
CA GLN A 28 -12.84 -3.57 2.07
C GLN A 28 -13.47 -4.56 1.07
N GLY A 29 -13.19 -5.86 1.19
CA GLY A 29 -13.67 -6.88 0.26
C GLY A 29 -12.97 -6.88 -1.10
N TYR A 30 -11.75 -6.34 -1.18
CA TYR A 30 -10.92 -6.38 -2.38
C TYR A 30 -9.99 -7.60 -2.40
N ASP A 31 -9.75 -8.15 -3.59
CA ASP A 31 -8.64 -9.08 -3.81
C ASP A 31 -7.32 -8.30 -3.90
N ILE A 32 -6.28 -8.76 -3.19
CA ILE A 32 -4.94 -8.15 -3.26
C ILE A 32 -4.33 -8.25 -4.67
N HIS A 33 -4.75 -9.24 -5.45
CA HIS A 33 -4.28 -9.43 -6.84
C HIS A 33 -5.08 -8.61 -7.86
N SER A 34 -6.19 -7.98 -7.45
CA SER A 34 -6.95 -7.05 -8.27
C SER A 34 -6.17 -5.76 -8.54
N ASP A 35 -6.59 -4.97 -9.52
CA ASP A 35 -5.97 -3.67 -9.81
C ASP A 35 -6.07 -2.70 -8.62
N THR A 36 -7.17 -2.79 -7.86
CA THR A 36 -7.35 -2.05 -6.59
C THR A 36 -6.31 -2.49 -5.56
N GLY A 37 -6.12 -3.80 -5.38
CA GLY A 37 -5.14 -4.36 -4.44
C GLY A 37 -3.69 -4.02 -4.80
N LYS A 38 -3.35 -4.10 -6.10
CA LYS A 38 -2.05 -3.65 -6.61
C LYS A 38 -1.83 -2.15 -6.40
N GLY A 39 -2.84 -1.33 -6.67
CA GLY A 39 -2.78 0.11 -6.41
C GLY A 39 -2.61 0.44 -4.92
N ALA A 40 -3.25 -0.34 -4.05
CA ALA A 40 -3.12 -0.22 -2.60
C ALA A 40 -1.69 -0.54 -2.15
N LEU A 41 -1.10 -1.62 -2.67
CA LEU A 41 0.30 -1.97 -2.42
C LEU A 41 1.26 -0.90 -2.92
N GLU A 42 1.05 -0.39 -4.12
CA GLU A 42 1.85 0.67 -4.73
C GLU A 42 1.88 1.95 -3.86
N ILE A 43 0.73 2.35 -3.33
CA ILE A 43 0.62 3.52 -2.44
C ILE A 43 1.30 3.24 -1.10
N ALA A 44 1.10 2.06 -0.52
CA ALA A 44 1.70 1.67 0.74
C ALA A 44 3.23 1.66 0.67
N VAL A 45 3.80 1.08 -0.39
CA VAL A 45 5.24 1.08 -0.65
C VAL A 45 5.77 2.50 -0.84
N SER A 46 5.04 3.35 -1.58
CA SER A 46 5.43 4.75 -1.76
C SER A 46 5.46 5.52 -0.44
N MET A 47 4.51 5.26 0.47
CA MET A 47 4.50 5.86 1.80
C MET A 47 5.67 5.37 2.66
N ALA A 48 5.98 4.08 2.61
CA ALA A 48 7.09 3.47 3.35
C ALA A 48 8.46 3.94 2.88
N LEU A 49 8.65 4.11 1.57
CA LEU A 49 9.88 4.65 0.99
C LEU A 49 10.10 6.12 1.32
N GLY A 50 9.01 6.88 1.48
CA GLY A 50 9.09 8.28 1.91
C GLY A 50 9.25 8.48 3.42
N ASP A 51 9.39 7.40 4.21
CA ASP A 51 9.31 7.42 5.68
C ASP A 51 8.04 8.14 6.20
N THR A 52 6.96 8.07 5.43
CA THR A 52 5.63 8.61 5.79
C THR A 52 4.61 7.49 6.03
N TRP A 53 5.09 6.29 6.33
CA TRP A 53 4.24 5.15 6.60
C TRP A 53 3.46 5.35 7.90
N ASP A 54 2.14 5.31 7.76
CA ASP A 54 1.20 5.28 8.86
C ASP A 54 0.00 4.44 8.44
N ALA A 55 -0.24 3.35 9.18
CA ALA A 55 -1.33 2.42 8.90
C ALA A 55 -2.71 3.07 9.12
N ALA A 56 -2.81 4.07 10.00
CA ALA A 56 -4.08 4.73 10.30
C ALA A 56 -4.55 5.61 9.13
N SER A 57 -3.63 6.36 8.51
CA SER A 57 -3.93 7.23 7.35
C SER A 57 -3.87 6.54 5.99
N PHE A 58 -3.48 5.25 5.93
CA PHE A 58 -3.34 4.51 4.67
C PHE A 58 -4.64 4.50 3.84
N SER A 59 -5.77 4.16 4.47
CA SER A 59 -7.04 4.02 3.74
C SER A 59 -7.52 5.35 3.16
N GLU A 60 -7.37 6.45 3.91
CA GLU A 60 -7.72 7.80 3.47
C GLU A 60 -6.86 8.20 2.26
N ARG A 61 -5.54 8.06 2.38
CA ARG A 61 -4.60 8.37 1.30
C ARG A 61 -4.80 7.53 0.05
N PHE A 62 -5.23 6.28 0.22
CA PHE A 62 -5.60 5.42 -0.90
C PHE A 62 -6.79 6.00 -1.66
N PHE A 63 -7.88 6.33 -0.97
CA PHE A 63 -9.09 6.86 -1.60
C PHE A 63 -8.87 8.26 -2.19
N ASP A 64 -8.08 9.12 -1.55
CA ASP A 64 -7.68 10.41 -2.12
C ASP A 64 -6.98 10.25 -3.46
N ARG A 65 -6.03 9.31 -3.56
CA ARG A 65 -5.34 9.00 -4.82
C ARG A 65 -6.22 8.35 -5.86
N LEU A 66 -7.24 7.60 -5.44
CA LEU A 66 -8.17 6.94 -6.34
C LEU A 66 -9.19 7.94 -6.92
N GLY A 67 -9.68 8.87 -6.09
CA GLY A 67 -10.52 9.99 -6.51
C GLY A 67 -9.78 11.07 -7.31
N ALA A 68 -8.46 11.22 -7.12
CA ALA A 68 -7.63 12.06 -7.98
C ALA A 68 -7.38 11.46 -9.38
N ARG A 69 -7.76 10.19 -9.62
CA ARG A 69 -7.64 9.51 -10.93
C ARG A 69 -8.96 9.47 -11.72
N SER A 70 -10.05 10.04 -11.21
CA SER A 70 -11.33 10.25 -11.93
C SER A 70 -11.48 11.68 -12.40
#